data_AF-A0A7L4QDT3-F1
#
_entry.id   AF-A0A7L4QDT3-F1
#
_cell.length_a   1.000
_cell.length_b   1.000
_cell.length_c   1.000
_cell.angle_alpha   90.00
_cell.angle_beta   90.00
_cell.angle_gamma   90.00
#
_symmetry.space_group_name_H-M   'P 1'
#
loop_
_entity.id
_entity.type
_entity.pdbx_description
1 polymer ?
#
loop_
_entity_poly.entity_id
_entity_poly.type
_entity_poly.pdbx_seq_one_letter_code
_entity_poly.pdbx_strand_id
1 'polypeptide(L)'
;MISNTLDKKVLEKYIEMQSSDGRQYIQNNFQDGVRIKCNVDFPFPDVDLPEGILFRSEMMEEKWNIYKFENQMYFVRSWTGELRYVTDYEKTEEGFVIKEIAMDRETFDEDKISFYVNEVHFLLISHALGYLIPHPLPPDIEDSPDSILKFSFSEFGNRGYFGYFSVK
;
A
#
# COMPACT_ATOMS: atom_id res chain seq x y z
N MET A 1 0.59 4.64 -22.71
CA MET A 1 -0.81 4.23 -22.57
C MET A 1 -1.44 5.30 -21.68
N ILE A 2 -2.40 6.08 -22.17
CA ILE A 2 -3.06 7.13 -21.38
C ILE A 2 -4.24 6.44 -20.72
N SER A 3 -4.17 6.14 -19.42
CA SER A 3 -5.31 5.61 -18.65
C SER A 3 -6.37 6.71 -18.48
N ASN A 4 -7.10 7.07 -19.53
CA ASN A 4 -8.28 7.91 -19.42
C ASN A 4 -9.39 7.11 -18.74
N THR A 5 -9.53 7.25 -17.42
CA THR A 5 -10.76 6.82 -16.76
C THR A 5 -11.91 7.67 -17.30
N LEU A 6 -12.83 7.05 -18.04
CA LEU A 6 -14.04 7.71 -18.57
C LEU A 6 -15.03 8.12 -17.47
N ASP A 7 -14.79 7.68 -16.23
CA ASP A 7 -15.58 8.04 -15.06
C ASP A 7 -15.09 9.37 -14.45
N LYS A 8 -15.91 10.40 -14.65
CA LYS A 8 -15.70 11.74 -14.11
C LYS A 8 -15.47 11.74 -12.60
N LYS A 9 -16.14 10.86 -11.85
CA LYS A 9 -16.02 10.79 -10.38
C LYS A 9 -14.63 10.34 -9.95
N VAL A 10 -14.05 9.36 -10.67
CA VAL A 10 -12.70 8.87 -10.38
C VAL A 10 -11.66 9.96 -10.66
N LEU A 11 -11.83 10.71 -11.75
CA LEU A 11 -10.95 11.84 -12.05
C LEU A 11 -11.06 12.96 -11.01
N GLU A 12 -12.29 13.35 -10.64
CA GLU A 12 -12.53 14.35 -9.59
C GLU A 12 -11.89 13.90 -8.26
N LYS A 13 -12.04 12.63 -7.89
CA LYS A 13 -11.44 12.08 -6.67
C LYS A 13 -9.91 12.04 -6.73
N TYR A 14 -9.33 11.65 -7.85
CA TYR A 14 -7.87 11.69 -8.02
C TYR A 14 -7.32 13.11 -7.84
N ILE A 15 -7.97 14.12 -8.44
CA ILE A 15 -7.58 15.53 -8.29
C ILE A 15 -7.68 15.99 -6.82
N GLU A 16 -8.75 15.59 -6.12
CA GLU A 16 -8.90 15.83 -4.68
C GLU A 16 -7.72 15.22 -3.90
N MET A 17 -7.35 13.97 -4.21
CA MET A 17 -6.25 13.27 -3.56
C MET A 17 -4.89 13.93 -3.79
N GLN A 18 -4.67 14.59 -4.94
CA GLN A 18 -3.44 15.35 -5.18
C GLN A 18 -3.29 16.57 -4.26
N SER A 19 -4.41 17.10 -3.76
CA SER A 19 -4.42 18.22 -2.81
C SER A 19 -4.38 17.75 -1.35
N SER A 20 -4.54 16.45 -1.08
CA SER A 20 -4.63 15.90 0.27
C SER A 20 -3.25 15.69 0.90
N ASP A 21 -3.06 16.18 2.13
CA ASP A 21 -1.88 15.91 2.95
C ASP A 21 -1.97 14.60 3.76
N GLY A 22 -3.10 13.88 3.67
CA GLY A 22 -3.35 12.61 4.35
C GLY A 22 -3.87 12.72 5.78
N ARG A 23 -3.98 13.93 6.36
CA ARG A 23 -4.39 14.10 7.77
C ARG A 23 -5.82 13.62 8.05
N GLN A 24 -6.69 13.57 7.03
CA GLN A 24 -8.05 13.05 7.20
C GLN A 24 -8.08 11.58 7.63
N TYR A 25 -7.01 10.81 7.38
CA TYR A 25 -6.93 9.40 7.76
C TYR A 25 -6.52 9.18 9.21
N ILE A 26 -5.99 10.20 9.92
CA ILE A 26 -5.56 10.05 11.33
C ILE A 26 -6.74 9.63 12.22
N GLN A 27 -7.95 10.09 11.91
CA GLN A 27 -9.15 9.71 12.66
C GLN A 27 -9.63 8.29 12.34
N ASN A 28 -9.14 7.69 11.26
CA ASN A 28 -9.51 6.35 10.78
C ASN A 28 -8.31 5.41 10.86
N ASN A 29 -8.22 4.67 11.95
CA ASN A 29 -7.19 3.67 12.19
C ASN A 29 -7.76 2.24 12.27
N PHE A 30 -8.92 2.02 11.64
CA PHE A 30 -9.68 0.77 11.70
C PHE A 30 -9.91 0.29 13.15
N GLN A 31 -10.54 1.11 14.00
CA GLN A 31 -10.80 0.75 15.41
C GLN A 31 -11.51 -0.61 15.54
N ASP A 32 -12.48 -0.89 14.67
CA ASP A 32 -13.26 -2.14 14.64
C ASP A 32 -12.77 -3.16 13.57
N GLY A 33 -11.65 -2.85 12.91
CA GLY A 33 -11.07 -3.67 11.85
C GLY A 33 -10.35 -4.91 12.35
N VAL A 34 -9.67 -5.59 11.44
CA VAL A 34 -8.79 -6.73 11.75
C VAL A 34 -7.37 -6.22 11.93
N ARG A 35 -6.67 -6.76 12.94
CA ARG A 35 -5.27 -6.45 13.24
C ARG A 35 -4.42 -7.69 13.04
N ILE A 36 -3.50 -7.62 12.09
CA ILE A 36 -2.55 -8.67 11.77
C ILE A 36 -1.25 -8.33 12.50
N LYS A 37 -0.87 -9.16 13.47
CA LYS A 37 0.45 -9.05 14.11
C LYS A 37 1.51 -9.57 13.15
N CYS A 38 2.52 -8.75 12.87
CA CYS A 38 3.66 -9.11 12.03
C CYS A 38 4.95 -8.59 12.68
N ASN A 39 6.11 -8.95 12.12
CA ASN A 39 7.37 -8.27 12.41
C ASN A 39 8.08 -8.16 11.07
N VAL A 40 7.82 -7.07 10.35
CA VAL A 40 8.45 -6.80 9.06
C VAL A 40 9.57 -5.82 9.29
N ASP A 41 10.79 -6.33 9.21
CA ASP A 41 12.01 -5.55 9.41
C ASP A 41 12.43 -4.85 8.11
N PHE A 42 12.77 -3.58 8.24
CA PHE A 42 13.31 -2.75 7.17
C PHE A 42 14.71 -2.29 7.61
N PRO A 43 15.77 -3.06 7.29
CA PRO A 43 17.13 -2.84 7.79
C PRO A 43 17.84 -1.72 7.03
N PHE A 44 17.27 -0.51 7.07
CA PHE A 44 17.81 0.70 6.47
C PHE A 44 18.17 1.70 7.57
N PRO A 45 19.34 1.58 8.22
CA PRO A 45 19.69 2.37 9.39
C PRO A 45 19.71 3.87 9.07
N ASP A 46 20.20 4.22 7.88
CA ASP A 46 20.33 5.60 7.38
C ASP A 46 19.01 6.21 6.87
N VAL A 47 17.93 5.42 6.82
CA VAL A 47 16.61 5.90 6.38
C VAL A 47 15.84 6.42 7.58
N ASP A 48 15.55 7.72 7.57
CA ASP A 48 14.59 8.34 8.46
C ASP A 48 13.36 8.78 7.65
N LEU A 49 12.22 8.13 7.91
CA LEU A 49 10.99 8.40 7.17
C LEU A 49 10.31 9.67 7.74
N PRO A 50 10.20 10.74 6.94
CA PRO A 50 9.69 12.01 7.43
C PRO A 50 8.20 11.92 7.76
N GLU A 51 7.75 12.84 8.61
CA GLU A 51 6.32 13.03 8.84
C GLU A 51 5.64 13.67 7.62
N GLY A 52 4.40 13.27 7.33
CA GLY A 52 3.61 13.73 6.20
C GLY A 52 3.58 12.71 5.06
N ILE A 53 3.87 13.16 3.85
CA ILE A 53 3.74 12.35 2.62
C ILE A 53 5.03 11.56 2.41
N LEU A 54 4.94 10.23 2.50
CA LEU A 54 6.04 9.34 2.12
C LEU A 54 6.02 9.06 0.62
N PHE A 55 4.83 8.95 0.04
CA PHE A 55 4.65 8.77 -1.39
C PHE A 55 3.33 9.39 -1.84
N ARG A 56 3.35 10.10 -2.98
CA ARG A 56 2.15 10.58 -3.66
C ARG A 56 2.23 10.22 -5.12
N SER A 57 1.16 9.64 -5.66
CA SER A 57 1.03 9.35 -7.08
C SER A 57 1.12 10.64 -7.90
N GLU A 58 2.01 10.68 -8.89
CA GLU A 58 2.09 11.78 -9.86
C GLU A 58 1.24 11.51 -11.11
N MET A 59 0.94 10.23 -11.37
CA MET A 59 0.13 9.78 -12.51
C MET A 59 -0.90 8.71 -12.12
N MET A 60 -1.91 8.50 -12.96
CA MET A 60 -3.04 7.59 -12.67
C MET A 60 -2.62 6.11 -12.59
N GLU A 61 -1.49 5.77 -13.20
CA GLU A 61 -0.87 4.45 -13.12
C GLU A 61 -0.14 4.22 -11.79
N GLU A 62 0.10 5.27 -10.99
CA GLU A 62 0.57 5.11 -9.61
C GLU A 62 -0.65 5.02 -8.69
N LYS A 63 -0.93 3.80 -8.22
CA LYS A 63 -2.22 3.45 -7.60
C LYS A 63 -2.32 3.75 -6.11
N TRP A 64 -1.25 4.24 -5.49
CA TRP A 64 -1.12 4.40 -4.05
C TRP A 64 -0.63 5.79 -3.65
N ASN A 65 -1.09 6.25 -2.50
CA ASN A 65 -0.51 7.31 -1.70
C ASN A 65 -0.16 6.72 -0.32
N ILE A 66 0.98 7.14 0.23
CA ILE A 66 1.47 6.67 1.53
C ILE A 66 1.77 7.88 2.40
N TYR A 67 1.20 7.90 3.59
CA TYR A 67 1.39 8.96 4.57
C TYR A 67 1.93 8.39 5.88
N LYS A 68 2.67 9.19 6.64
CA LYS A 68 3.16 8.86 7.97
C LYS A 68 2.86 10.00 8.94
N PHE A 69 2.22 9.65 10.06
CA PHE A 69 1.98 10.59 11.16
C PHE A 69 2.31 9.89 12.47
N GLU A 70 3.16 10.51 13.27
CA GLU A 70 3.72 9.89 14.48
C GLU A 70 4.30 8.49 14.17
N ASN A 71 3.76 7.46 14.83
CA ASN A 71 4.14 6.05 14.73
C ASN A 71 3.17 5.25 13.85
N GLN A 72 2.42 5.91 12.97
CA GLN A 72 1.49 5.24 12.07
C GLN A 72 1.73 5.60 10.62
N MET A 73 1.52 4.63 9.74
CA MET A 73 1.50 4.82 8.30
C MET A 73 0.15 4.45 7.71
N TYR A 74 -0.23 5.16 6.64
CA TYR A 74 -1.54 5.06 6.02
C TYR A 74 -1.36 4.79 4.53
N PHE A 75 -1.92 3.68 4.06
CA PHE A 75 -1.82 3.22 2.67
C PHE A 75 -3.16 3.38 1.98
N VAL A 76 -3.19 4.26 0.98
CA VAL A 76 -4.43 4.77 0.41
C VAL A 76 -4.41 4.61 -1.10
N ARG A 77 -5.51 4.16 -1.69
CA ARG A 77 -5.69 4.11 -3.14
C ARG A 77 -5.74 5.53 -3.70
N SER A 78 -4.82 5.87 -4.61
CA SER A 78 -4.63 7.25 -5.09
C SER A 78 -5.84 7.84 -5.84
N TRP A 79 -6.64 6.97 -6.44
CA TRP A 79 -7.78 7.33 -7.30
C TRP A 79 -9.17 7.22 -6.66
N THR A 80 -9.30 6.51 -5.54
CA THR A 80 -10.57 6.39 -4.80
C THR A 80 -10.49 7.05 -3.43
N GLY A 81 -9.28 7.28 -2.89
CA GLY A 81 -9.06 7.72 -1.53
C GLY A 81 -9.39 6.65 -0.49
N GLU A 82 -9.61 5.40 -0.91
CA GLU A 82 -9.85 4.26 -0.03
C GLU A 82 -8.61 3.96 0.80
N LEU A 83 -8.73 4.07 2.12
CA LEU A 83 -7.72 3.60 3.06
C LEU A 83 -7.76 2.07 3.09
N ARG A 84 -6.62 1.42 2.85
CA ARG A 84 -6.50 -0.05 2.84
C ARG A 84 -5.80 -0.59 4.06
N TYR A 85 -4.70 0.05 4.44
CA TYR A 85 -3.90 -0.37 5.58
C TYR A 85 -3.56 0.82 6.46
N VAL A 86 -3.59 0.58 7.77
CA VAL A 86 -2.93 1.41 8.76
C VAL A 86 -1.93 0.54 9.48
N THR A 87 -0.67 0.93 9.47
CA THR A 87 0.38 0.15 10.12
C THR A 87 0.98 0.94 11.26
N ASP A 88 1.53 0.25 12.24
CA ASP A 88 2.45 0.90 13.17
C ASP A 88 3.82 1.09 12.51
N TYR A 89 4.64 1.89 13.15
CA TYR A 89 6.01 2.17 12.78
C TYR A 89 6.84 2.33 14.04
N GLU A 90 7.90 1.54 14.14
CA GLU A 90 8.87 1.66 15.22
C GLU A 90 10.27 1.85 14.63
N LYS A 91 10.88 3.00 14.91
CA LYS A 91 12.28 3.26 14.54
C LYS A 91 13.19 2.39 15.41
N THR A 92 14.19 1.77 14.79
CA THR A 92 15.24 0.99 15.46
C THR A 92 16.62 1.53 15.07
N GLU A 93 17.68 1.05 15.72
CA GLU A 93 19.07 1.39 15.33
C GLU A 93 19.42 0.85 13.93
N GLU A 94 18.84 -0.30 13.56
CA GLU A 94 19.10 -0.97 12.28
C GLU A 94 18.17 -0.49 11.14
N GLY A 95 17.18 0.36 11.45
CA GLY A 95 16.23 0.86 10.48
C GLY A 95 14.86 1.11 11.11
N PHE A 96 13.85 0.33 10.73
CA PHE A 96 12.54 0.38 11.35
C PHE A 96 11.78 -0.95 11.20
N VAL A 97 10.72 -1.11 11.99
CA VAL A 97 9.88 -2.32 12.01
C VAL A 97 8.41 -1.95 11.93
N ILE A 98 7.65 -2.77 11.21
CA ILE A 98 6.19 -2.80 11.23
C ILE A 98 5.75 -4.02 12.05
N LYS A 99 5.12 -3.78 13.20
CA LYS A 99 4.66 -4.82 14.15
C LYS A 99 3.18 -5.18 13.99
N GLU A 100 2.40 -4.33 13.33
CA GLU A 100 0.98 -4.55 13.12
C GLU A 100 0.47 -3.88 11.85
N ILE A 101 -0.43 -4.58 11.16
CA ILE A 101 -1.21 -4.05 10.04
C ILE A 101 -2.68 -4.13 10.43
N ALA A 102 -3.37 -2.99 10.44
CA ALA A 102 -4.80 -2.88 10.61
C ALA A 102 -5.49 -2.65 9.26
N MET A 103 -6.59 -3.34 9.01
CA MET A 103 -7.38 -3.22 7.79
C MET A 103 -8.87 -3.45 8.03
N ASP A 104 -9.68 -3.12 7.02
CA ASP A 104 -11.12 -3.31 7.09
C ASP A 104 -11.51 -4.80 7.17
N ARG A 105 -12.48 -5.10 8.06
CA ARG A 105 -12.92 -6.47 8.33
C ARG A 105 -13.64 -7.11 7.14
N GLU A 106 -14.35 -6.33 6.33
CA GLU A 106 -15.09 -6.87 5.18
C GLU A 106 -14.15 -7.30 4.05
N THR A 107 -12.98 -6.67 3.98
CA THR A 107 -11.94 -6.99 2.97
C THR A 107 -10.93 -8.05 3.41
N PHE A 108 -10.92 -8.39 4.71
CA PHE A 108 -9.97 -9.33 5.29
C PHE A 108 -10.33 -10.78 4.96
N ASP A 109 -9.32 -11.53 4.52
CA ASP A 109 -9.36 -12.97 4.29
C ASP A 109 -8.16 -13.62 4.99
N GLU A 110 -8.43 -14.58 5.88
CA GLU A 110 -7.39 -15.24 6.68
C GLU A 110 -6.38 -16.00 5.80
N ASP A 111 -6.83 -16.57 4.67
CA ASP A 111 -5.99 -17.28 3.71
C ASP A 111 -5.03 -16.34 2.93
N LYS A 112 -5.11 -15.01 3.18
CA LYS A 112 -4.32 -13.98 2.49
C LYS A 112 -3.44 -13.17 3.43
N ILE A 113 -3.26 -13.59 4.68
CA ILE A 113 -2.41 -12.88 5.65
C ILE A 113 -1.01 -12.63 5.10
N SER A 114 -0.36 -13.64 4.50
CA SER A 114 0.96 -13.45 3.91
C SER A 114 0.95 -12.43 2.77
N PHE A 115 -0.11 -12.40 1.96
CA PHE A 115 -0.26 -11.44 0.88
C PHE A 115 -0.33 -10.00 1.43
N TYR A 116 -1.16 -9.74 2.45
CA TYR A 116 -1.30 -8.40 3.04
C TYR A 116 0.03 -7.88 3.63
N VAL A 117 0.75 -8.74 4.36
CA VAL A 117 2.06 -8.42 4.93
C VAL A 117 3.06 -8.09 3.82
N ASN A 118 3.12 -8.94 2.80
CA ASN A 118 4.00 -8.74 1.66
C ASN A 118 3.63 -7.51 0.82
N GLU A 119 2.35 -7.14 0.78
CA GLU A 119 1.89 -5.96 0.04
C GLU A 119 2.35 -4.69 0.74
N VAL A 120 2.18 -4.58 2.06
CA VAL A 120 2.74 -3.46 2.84
C VAL A 120 4.25 -3.37 2.66
N HIS A 121 4.96 -4.52 2.72
CA HIS A 121 6.39 -4.56 2.45
C HIS A 121 6.72 -4.04 1.05
N PHE A 122 6.03 -4.54 0.02
CA PHE A 122 6.20 -4.10 -1.35
C PHE A 122 5.97 -2.59 -1.49
N LEU A 123 4.88 -2.07 -0.94
CA LEU A 123 4.53 -0.65 -1.02
C LEU A 123 5.59 0.23 -0.36
N LEU A 124 6.09 -0.14 0.82
CA LEU A 124 7.15 0.64 1.48
C LEU A 124 8.45 0.64 0.68
N ILE A 125 8.94 -0.53 0.25
CA ILE A 125 10.18 -0.61 -0.50
C ILE A 125 10.08 0.09 -1.86
N SER A 126 8.98 -0.14 -2.60
CA SER A 126 8.88 0.33 -3.98
C SER A 126 8.34 1.74 -4.14
N HIS A 127 7.48 2.20 -3.22
CA HIS A 127 6.88 3.54 -3.31
C HIS A 127 7.61 4.51 -2.38
N ALA A 128 7.72 4.20 -1.09
CA ALA A 128 8.34 5.12 -0.13
C ALA A 128 9.88 5.17 -0.26
N LEU A 129 10.54 4.04 -0.50
CA LEU A 129 12.01 3.97 -0.64
C LEU A 129 12.49 3.99 -2.10
N GLY A 130 11.59 3.75 -3.07
CA GLY A 130 11.89 3.85 -4.50
C GLY A 130 12.70 2.69 -5.11
N TYR A 131 12.80 1.55 -4.42
CA TYR A 131 13.51 0.37 -4.94
C TYR A 131 12.61 -0.52 -5.79
N LEU A 132 13.20 -1.13 -6.82
CA LEU A 132 12.51 -2.11 -7.66
C LEU A 132 12.59 -3.51 -7.04
N ILE A 133 11.46 -4.06 -6.60
CA ILE A 133 11.36 -5.40 -6.01
C ILE A 133 10.11 -6.13 -6.52
N PRO A 134 10.00 -7.47 -6.37
CA PRO A 134 8.83 -8.18 -6.88
C PRO A 134 7.60 -7.86 -6.01
N HIS A 135 6.42 -7.70 -6.63
CA HIS A 135 5.16 -7.52 -5.90
C HIS A 135 4.50 -8.87 -5.57
N PRO A 136 3.78 -8.98 -4.45
CA PRO A 136 3.07 -10.20 -4.13
C PRO A 136 1.83 -10.37 -5.02
N LEU A 137 1.53 -11.62 -5.34
CA LEU A 137 0.27 -12.07 -5.92
C LEU A 137 -0.53 -12.82 -4.84
N PRO A 138 -1.86 -12.63 -4.76
CA PRO A 138 -2.72 -13.40 -3.88
C PRO A 138 -2.62 -14.90 -4.19
N PRO A 139 -2.74 -15.79 -3.19
CA PRO A 139 -2.62 -17.23 -3.40
C PRO A 139 -3.77 -17.84 -4.21
N ASP A 140 -4.87 -17.11 -4.38
CA ASP A 140 -6.10 -17.54 -5.06
C ASP A 140 -6.23 -16.98 -6.49
N ILE A 141 -5.27 -16.18 -6.95
CA ILE A 141 -5.28 -15.72 -8.33
C ILE A 141 -4.94 -16.88 -9.28
N GLU A 142 -5.65 -16.94 -10.41
CA GLU A 142 -5.33 -17.89 -11.47
C GLU A 142 -3.92 -17.65 -12.02
N ASP A 143 -3.13 -18.73 -12.14
CA ASP A 143 -1.80 -18.71 -12.77
C ASP A 143 -1.92 -18.65 -14.30
N SER A 144 -2.39 -17.50 -14.78
CA SER A 144 -2.47 -17.15 -16.19
C SER A 144 -1.92 -15.74 -16.42
N PRO A 145 -1.23 -15.48 -17.54
CA PRO A 145 -0.68 -14.15 -17.82
C PRO A 145 -1.72 -13.03 -17.74
N ASP A 146 -2.95 -13.29 -18.20
CA ASP A 146 -4.03 -12.31 -18.20
C ASP A 146 -4.51 -11.98 -16.79
N SER A 147 -4.72 -12.99 -15.95
CA SER A 147 -5.17 -12.81 -14.57
C SER A 147 -4.10 -12.08 -13.75
N ILE A 148 -2.83 -12.51 -13.87
CA ILE A 148 -1.69 -11.87 -13.22
C ILE A 148 -1.53 -10.42 -13.67
N LEU A 149 -1.59 -10.13 -14.97
CA LEU A 149 -1.45 -8.77 -15.49
C LEU A 149 -2.57 -7.86 -15.01
N LYS A 150 -3.82 -8.33 -15.06
CA LYS A 150 -4.99 -7.56 -14.60
C LYS A 150 -4.86 -7.18 -13.13
N PHE A 151 -4.53 -8.15 -12.28
CA PHE A 151 -4.33 -7.90 -10.86
C PHE A 151 -3.15 -6.94 -10.63
N SER A 152 -1.99 -7.24 -11.21
CA SER A 152 -0.77 -6.44 -11.00
C SER A 152 -0.95 -4.99 -11.44
N PHE A 153 -1.62 -4.76 -12.57
CA PHE A 153 -1.91 -3.40 -13.05
C PHE A 153 -3.02 -2.71 -12.23
N SER A 154 -4.03 -3.45 -11.77
CA SER A 154 -5.05 -2.91 -10.86
C SER A 154 -4.40 -2.44 -9.57
N GLU A 155 -3.61 -3.30 -8.92
CA GLU A 155 -3.09 -3.03 -7.59
C GLU A 155 -1.87 -2.14 -7.60
N PHE A 156 -0.89 -2.39 -8.48
CA PHE A 156 0.41 -1.71 -8.45
C PHE A 156 0.69 -0.84 -9.67
N GLY A 157 -0.18 -0.91 -10.69
CA GLY A 157 -0.10 -0.10 -11.90
C GLY A 157 1.28 -0.14 -12.56
N ASN A 158 1.90 1.01 -12.78
CA ASN A 158 3.21 1.08 -13.45
C ASN A 158 4.40 0.66 -12.56
N ARG A 159 4.17 0.35 -11.27
CA ARG A 159 5.20 -0.13 -10.33
C ARG A 159 5.19 -1.65 -10.15
N GLY A 160 4.18 -2.36 -10.65
CA GLY A 160 4.07 -3.82 -10.59
C GLY A 160 4.78 -4.55 -11.72
N TYR A 161 6.12 -4.55 -11.72
CA TYR A 161 6.91 -5.05 -12.86
C TYR A 161 7.00 -6.58 -12.95
N PHE A 162 7.10 -7.27 -11.81
CA PHE A 162 7.26 -8.72 -11.76
C PHE A 162 6.67 -9.25 -10.45
N GLY A 163 5.83 -10.28 -10.54
CA GLY A 163 5.05 -10.80 -9.43
C GLY A 163 5.55 -12.15 -8.92
N TYR A 164 5.26 -12.47 -7.66
CA TYR A 164 5.44 -13.80 -7.08
C TYR A 164 4.21 -14.20 -6.27
N PHE A 165 3.86 -15.48 -6.25
CA PHE A 165 2.74 -15.97 -5.45
C PHE A 165 3.09 -15.95 -3.96
N SER A 166 2.23 -15.30 -3.17
CA SER A 166 2.29 -15.40 -1.71
C SER A 166 1.84 -16.79 -1.26
N VAL A 167 2.37 -17.24 -0.13
CA VAL A 167 1.85 -18.43 0.53
C VAL A 167 0.49 -18.15 1.15
N LYS A 168 -0.32 -19.20 1.36
CA LYS A 168 -1.54 -19.11 2.16
C LYS A 168 -1.16 -18.96 3.63
#